data_AF-D0MI49-F1
#
_entry.id   AF-D0MI49-F1
#
_cell.length_a   1.000
_cell.length_b   1.000
_cell.length_c   1.000
_cell.angle_alpha   90.00
_cell.angle_beta   90.00
_cell.angle_gamma   90.00
#
_symmetry.space_group_name_H-M   'P 1'
#
loop_
_entity.id
_entity.type
_entity.pdbx_description
1 polymer ?
#
loop_
_entity_poly.entity_id
_entity_poly.type
_entity_poly.pdbx_seq_one_letter_code
_entity_poly.pdbx_strand_id
1 'polypeptide(L)'
;MALIRPFYEKPWPEALRPAARALWHWHLALRRPNVPATEPEAVTAFLEAEAVRLQQDEPIRVVPEEVWQAAREAVLQHELPVELLAVQVRAARVWVAPVRFPDAAALEAFLQDFAGAHGRLLARLAGVGTRFNDPQVNALAAGFFLTDRLTRLPRDLAADRLFIPLEDLERAGVSVELLQRGAGHPAVRRLLWKQVVRAQEALARGRTLMHELPRRYARALRREWLLALEVLRTIERRDYDLWRGPIRLSRWQRLQVAYQARFSRVAFRT
;
A
#
# COMPACT_ATOMS: atom_id res chain seq x y z
N MET A 1 8.07 6.29 12.93
CA MET A 1 7.72 6.25 11.49
C MET A 1 6.21 6.12 11.43
N ALA A 2 5.48 6.99 10.71
CA ALA A 2 4.05 6.82 10.55
C ALA A 2 3.81 5.68 9.55
N LEU A 3 3.85 4.43 10.01
CA LEU A 3 3.43 3.32 9.16
C LEU A 3 1.92 3.41 9.05
N ILE A 4 1.44 3.86 7.90
CA ILE A 4 0.01 3.89 7.63
C ILE A 4 -0.40 2.44 7.38
N ARG A 5 -1.02 1.82 8.39
CA ARG A 5 -1.59 0.47 8.30
C ARG A 5 -3.09 0.55 8.58
N PRO A 6 -3.88 1.03 7.61
CA PRO A 6 -5.32 1.12 7.79
C PRO A 6 -5.86 -0.26 8.13
N PHE A 7 -6.73 -0.37 9.12
CA PHE A 7 -7.34 -1.65 9.47
C PHE A 7 -6.38 -2.76 9.95
N TYR A 8 -5.20 -2.44 10.49
CA TYR A 8 -4.33 -3.48 11.08
C TYR A 8 -4.90 -4.07 12.38
N GLU A 9 -5.31 -3.21 13.33
CA GLU A 9 -5.89 -3.65 14.60
C GLU A 9 -7.33 -3.16 14.81
N LYS A 10 -7.61 -1.92 14.42
CA LYS A 10 -8.90 -1.26 14.62
C LYS A 10 -9.50 -0.91 13.26
N PRO A 11 -10.83 -0.99 13.09
CA PRO A 11 -11.86 -1.07 14.13
C PRO A 11 -12.55 -2.45 14.17
N TRP A 12 -11.78 -3.53 14.02
CA TRP A 12 -12.32 -4.90 13.96
C TRP A 12 -12.94 -5.33 15.29
N PRO A 13 -14.15 -5.93 15.27
CA PRO A 13 -14.65 -6.69 16.41
C PRO A 13 -13.68 -7.80 16.80
N GLU A 14 -13.77 -8.27 18.04
CA GLU A 14 -12.99 -9.41 18.54
C GLU A 14 -12.97 -10.61 17.59
N ALA A 15 -14.13 -10.98 17.07
CA ALA A 15 -14.27 -12.10 16.14
C ALA A 15 -13.51 -11.92 14.81
N LEU A 16 -13.29 -10.68 14.35
CA LEU A 16 -12.62 -10.40 13.06
C LEU A 16 -11.15 -9.96 13.21
N ARG A 17 -10.70 -9.70 14.44
CA ARG A 17 -9.33 -9.25 14.72
C ARG A 17 -8.27 -10.26 14.27
N PRO A 18 -8.41 -11.58 14.52
CA PRO A 18 -7.43 -12.57 14.07
C PRO A 18 -7.29 -12.60 12.54
N ALA A 19 -8.42 -12.65 11.81
CA ALA A 19 -8.44 -12.66 10.36
C ALA A 19 -7.77 -11.41 9.76
N ALA A 20 -8.12 -10.22 10.25
CA ALA A 20 -7.49 -8.98 9.79
C ALA A 20 -5.97 -8.95 10.02
N ARG A 21 -5.50 -9.47 11.16
CA ARG A 21 -4.06 -9.58 11.46
C ARG A 21 -3.37 -10.56 10.53
N ALA A 22 -3.97 -11.73 10.29
CA ALA A 22 -3.43 -12.75 9.38
C ALA A 22 -3.26 -12.20 7.97
N LEU A 23 -4.29 -11.52 7.43
CA LEU A 23 -4.24 -10.88 6.11
C LEU A 23 -3.15 -9.80 6.02
N TRP A 24 -2.90 -9.05 7.09
CA TRP A 24 -1.83 -8.06 7.12
C TRP A 24 -0.44 -8.69 7.26
N HIS A 25 -0.29 -9.74 8.07
CA HIS A 25 0.97 -10.48 8.17
C HIS A 25 1.35 -11.08 6.82
N TRP A 26 0.38 -11.68 6.13
CA TRP A 26 0.51 -12.13 4.75
C TRP A 26 1.03 -11.03 3.82
N HIS A 27 0.32 -9.89 3.75
CA HIS A 27 0.68 -8.79 2.86
C HIS A 27 2.08 -8.22 3.15
N LEU A 28 2.49 -8.18 4.42
CA LEU A 28 3.81 -7.68 4.82
C LEU A 28 4.92 -8.69 4.57
N ALA A 29 4.67 -9.99 4.77
CA ALA A 29 5.64 -11.05 4.51
C ALA A 29 6.01 -11.12 3.03
N LEU A 30 5.04 -10.94 2.13
CA LEU A 30 5.28 -10.91 0.68
C LEU A 30 6.16 -9.75 0.19
N ARG A 31 6.52 -8.79 1.05
CA ARG A 31 7.50 -7.73 0.71
C ARG A 31 8.95 -8.21 0.80
N ARG A 32 9.16 -9.44 1.28
CA ARG A 32 10.42 -10.17 1.39
C ARG A 32 10.14 -11.65 1.08
N PRO A 33 9.70 -11.96 -0.14
CA PRO A 33 9.34 -13.34 -0.47
C PRO A 33 10.58 -14.23 -0.37
N ASN A 34 10.38 -15.44 0.15
CA ASN A 34 11.40 -16.48 0.13
C ASN A 34 11.40 -17.12 -1.26
N VAL A 35 12.40 -16.80 -2.07
CA VAL A 35 12.55 -17.26 -3.45
C VAL A 35 13.87 -18.03 -3.59
N PRO A 36 13.90 -19.12 -4.38
CA PRO A 36 15.08 -20.00 -4.47
C PRO A 36 16.20 -19.42 -5.36
N ALA A 37 15.91 -18.38 -6.13
CA ALA A 37 16.81 -17.78 -7.09
C ALA A 37 16.65 -16.26 -7.11
N THR A 38 17.63 -15.56 -7.68
CA THR A 38 17.59 -14.11 -7.93
C THR A 38 17.22 -13.77 -9.37
N GLU A 39 17.33 -14.73 -10.30
CA GLU A 39 17.02 -14.52 -11.71
C GLU A 39 15.53 -14.22 -11.93
N PRO A 40 15.17 -13.11 -12.61
CA PRO A 40 13.78 -12.66 -12.72
C PRO A 40 12.81 -13.70 -13.29
N GLU A 41 13.23 -14.46 -14.29
CA GLU A 41 12.41 -15.49 -14.93
C GLU A 41 12.15 -16.67 -13.98
N ALA A 42 13.18 -17.14 -13.28
CA ALA A 42 13.05 -18.21 -12.30
C ALA A 42 12.18 -17.78 -11.10
N VAL A 43 12.34 -16.54 -10.63
CA VAL A 43 11.48 -15.95 -9.58
C VAL A 43 10.03 -15.90 -10.04
N THR A 44 9.78 -15.47 -11.27
CA THR A 44 8.41 -15.37 -11.83
C THR A 44 7.78 -16.74 -11.96
N ALA A 45 8.48 -17.72 -12.53
CA ALA A 45 8.00 -19.09 -12.66
C ALA A 45 7.72 -19.74 -11.30
N PHE A 46 8.61 -19.55 -10.32
CA PHE A 46 8.42 -20.04 -8.96
C PHE A 46 7.17 -19.44 -8.30
N LEU A 47 7.00 -18.12 -8.36
CA LEU A 47 5.85 -17.45 -7.74
C LEU A 47 4.52 -17.79 -8.45
N GLU A 48 4.55 -18.04 -9.76
CA GLU A 48 3.37 -18.54 -10.47
C GLU A 48 2.98 -19.94 -9.99
N ALA A 49 3.95 -20.85 -9.90
CA ALA A 49 3.71 -22.20 -9.39
C ALA A 49 3.18 -22.17 -7.95
N GLU A 50 3.76 -21.35 -7.09
CA GLU A 50 3.33 -21.21 -5.70
C GLU A 50 1.94 -20.56 -5.59
N ALA A 51 1.57 -19.65 -6.49
CA ALA A 51 0.21 -19.10 -6.56
C ALA A 51 -0.83 -20.17 -6.95
N VAL A 52 -0.48 -21.09 -7.86
CA VAL A 52 -1.34 -22.24 -8.24
C VAL A 52 -1.49 -23.21 -7.08
N ARG A 53 -0.38 -23.59 -6.44
CA ARG A 53 -0.36 -24.47 -5.26
C ARG A 53 -1.20 -23.91 -4.12
N LEU A 54 -1.08 -22.61 -3.86
CA LEU A 54 -1.94 -21.90 -2.94
C LEU A 54 -3.40 -22.16 -3.30
N GLN A 55 -3.84 -21.89 -4.53
CA GLN A 55 -5.24 -22.10 -4.92
C GLN A 55 -5.74 -23.54 -4.75
N GLN A 56 -4.86 -24.52 -4.89
CA GLN A 56 -5.13 -25.95 -4.69
C GLN A 56 -5.08 -26.40 -3.22
N ASP A 57 -4.88 -25.45 -2.30
CA ASP A 57 -4.73 -25.70 -0.86
C ASP A 57 -3.48 -26.52 -0.48
N GLU A 58 -2.45 -26.42 -1.31
CA GLU A 58 -1.15 -27.02 -1.02
C GLU A 58 -0.22 -26.08 -0.24
N PRO A 59 0.69 -26.64 0.57
CA PRO A 59 1.71 -25.84 1.25
C PRO A 59 2.60 -25.04 0.29
N ILE A 60 2.78 -23.76 0.61
CA ILE A 60 3.68 -22.86 -0.10
C ILE A 60 4.89 -22.46 0.76
N ARG A 61 5.95 -22.00 0.09
CA ARG A 61 7.25 -21.67 0.67
C ARG A 61 7.62 -20.20 0.53
N VAL A 62 6.78 -19.40 -0.13
CA VAL A 62 7.00 -17.96 -0.39
C VAL A 62 7.04 -17.12 0.90
N VAL A 63 6.33 -17.56 1.94
CA VAL A 63 6.28 -16.94 3.27
C VAL A 63 6.36 -18.03 4.34
N PRO A 64 6.64 -17.70 5.62
CA PRO A 64 6.64 -18.69 6.70
C PRO A 64 5.32 -19.47 6.78
N GLU A 65 5.40 -20.71 7.23
CA GLU A 65 4.28 -21.66 7.24
C GLU A 65 3.07 -21.11 7.99
N GLU A 66 3.32 -20.57 9.19
CA GLU A 66 2.31 -19.98 10.05
C GLU A 66 1.62 -18.76 9.42
N VAL A 67 2.30 -18.04 8.53
CA VAL A 67 1.76 -16.85 7.87
C VAL A 67 0.79 -17.22 6.76
N TRP A 68 1.14 -18.20 5.90
CA TRP A 68 0.23 -18.62 4.84
C TRP A 68 -0.96 -19.40 5.42
N GLN A 69 -0.75 -20.30 6.38
CA GLN A 69 -1.84 -21.04 7.03
C GLN A 69 -2.86 -20.11 7.68
N ALA A 70 -2.42 -19.13 8.49
CA ALA A 70 -3.34 -18.19 9.12
C ALA A 70 -4.11 -17.33 8.11
N ALA A 71 -3.46 -16.92 7.01
CA ALA A 71 -4.13 -16.15 5.96
C ALA A 71 -5.16 -17.01 5.20
N ARG A 72 -4.87 -18.30 5.01
CA ARG A 72 -5.79 -19.25 4.39
C ARG A 72 -6.98 -19.56 5.23
N GLU A 73 -6.78 -19.83 6.51
CA GLU A 73 -7.86 -20.02 7.47
C GLU A 73 -8.79 -18.79 7.47
N ALA A 74 -8.22 -17.58 7.52
CA ALA A 74 -9.00 -16.34 7.47
C ALA A 74 -9.83 -16.20 6.18
N VAL A 75 -9.28 -16.61 5.03
CA VAL A 75 -9.97 -16.58 3.74
C VAL A 75 -11.10 -17.61 3.68
N LEU A 76 -10.87 -18.84 4.15
CA LEU A 76 -11.87 -19.90 4.17
C LEU A 76 -13.01 -19.60 5.15
N GLN A 77 -12.67 -19.24 6.40
CA GLN A 77 -13.64 -18.97 7.47
C GLN A 77 -14.59 -17.81 7.12
N HIS A 78 -14.12 -16.84 6.34
CA HIS A 78 -14.89 -15.65 5.96
C HIS A 78 -15.27 -15.62 4.48
N GLU A 79 -15.17 -16.75 3.77
CA GLU A 79 -15.55 -16.91 2.36
C GLU A 79 -14.95 -15.82 1.45
N LEU A 80 -13.71 -15.41 1.74
CA LEU A 80 -13.01 -14.41 0.97
C LEU A 80 -12.45 -15.02 -0.34
N PRO A 81 -12.22 -14.24 -1.40
CA PRO A 81 -11.69 -14.77 -2.64
C PRO A 81 -10.21 -15.15 -2.48
N VAL A 82 -9.92 -16.44 -2.49
CA VAL A 82 -8.55 -17.00 -2.40
C VAL A 82 -7.62 -16.50 -3.51
N GLU A 83 -8.18 -16.20 -4.68
CA GLU A 83 -7.46 -15.58 -5.81
C GLU A 83 -6.73 -14.29 -5.37
N LEU A 84 -7.28 -13.50 -4.46
CA LEU A 84 -6.64 -12.26 -4.01
C LEU A 84 -5.37 -12.53 -3.18
N LEU A 85 -5.21 -13.72 -2.58
CA LEU A 85 -3.92 -14.12 -2.03
C LEU A 85 -2.96 -14.53 -3.14
N ALA A 86 -3.41 -15.34 -4.09
CA ALA A 86 -2.60 -15.82 -5.22
C ALA A 86 -2.06 -14.68 -6.11
N VAL A 87 -2.89 -13.68 -6.43
CA VAL A 87 -2.47 -12.46 -7.15
C VAL A 87 -1.37 -11.72 -6.40
N GLN A 88 -1.45 -11.63 -5.06
CA GLN A 88 -0.38 -11.01 -4.26
C GLN A 88 0.92 -11.84 -4.29
N VAL A 89 0.84 -13.17 -4.32
CA VAL A 89 2.02 -14.05 -4.50
C VAL A 89 2.71 -13.71 -5.82
N ARG A 90 1.95 -13.66 -6.94
CA ARG A 90 2.51 -13.31 -8.26
C ARG A 90 3.13 -11.92 -8.27
N ALA A 91 2.46 -10.94 -7.65
CA ALA A 91 2.95 -9.57 -7.54
C ALA A 91 4.19 -9.44 -6.63
N ALA A 92 4.45 -10.42 -5.77
CA ALA A 92 5.61 -10.41 -4.87
C ALA A 92 6.95 -10.39 -5.61
N ARG A 93 6.99 -10.79 -6.89
CA ARG A 93 8.18 -10.73 -7.75
C ARG A 93 8.83 -9.35 -7.75
N VAL A 94 8.01 -8.29 -7.71
CA VAL A 94 8.45 -6.89 -7.70
C VAL A 94 9.26 -6.53 -6.46
N TRP A 95 9.15 -7.29 -5.37
CA TRP A 95 9.92 -7.03 -4.15
C TRP A 95 11.33 -7.61 -4.16
N VAL A 96 11.65 -8.46 -5.14
CA VAL A 96 13.02 -8.90 -5.42
C VAL A 96 13.71 -7.79 -6.20
N ALA A 97 14.73 -7.18 -5.59
CA ALA A 97 15.44 -6.05 -6.19
C ALA A 97 16.21 -6.49 -7.45
N PRO A 98 16.41 -5.60 -8.45
CA PRO A 98 16.00 -4.20 -8.48
C PRO A 98 14.50 -3.99 -8.69
N VAL A 99 13.91 -2.99 -8.02
CA VAL A 99 12.51 -2.60 -8.28
C VAL A 99 12.47 -1.42 -9.21
N ARG A 100 11.95 -1.62 -10.43
CA ARG A 100 11.80 -0.58 -11.46
C ARG A 100 10.46 -0.77 -12.18
N PHE A 101 9.85 0.36 -12.55
CA PHE A 101 8.66 0.41 -13.38
C PHE A 101 8.97 1.29 -14.59
N PRO A 102 8.76 0.81 -15.83
CA PRO A 102 9.01 1.62 -17.01
C PRO A 102 8.11 2.87 -17.01
N ASP A 103 6.82 2.69 -16.69
CA ASP A 103 5.81 3.73 -16.75
C ASP A 103 4.81 3.66 -15.58
N ALA A 104 3.92 4.65 -15.53
CA ALA A 104 2.86 4.72 -14.53
C ALA A 104 1.86 3.57 -14.64
N ALA A 105 1.64 3.01 -15.84
CA ALA A 105 0.70 1.91 -16.04
C ALA A 105 1.22 0.61 -15.40
N ALA A 106 2.51 0.31 -15.55
CA ALA A 106 3.16 -0.81 -14.91
C ALA A 106 3.14 -0.69 -13.37
N LEU A 107 3.36 0.52 -12.85
CA LEU A 107 3.23 0.78 -11.41
C LEU A 107 1.78 0.57 -10.95
N GLU A 108 0.80 1.11 -11.66
CA GLU A 108 -0.63 0.97 -11.32
C GLU A 108 -1.07 -0.51 -11.33
N ALA A 109 -0.65 -1.28 -12.33
CA ALA A 109 -0.94 -2.72 -12.41
C ALA A 109 -0.40 -3.47 -11.19
N PHE A 110 0.86 -3.21 -10.80
CA PHE A 110 1.41 -3.76 -9.56
C PHE A 110 0.63 -3.32 -8.32
N LEU A 111 0.25 -2.04 -8.22
CA LEU A 111 -0.51 -1.53 -7.07
C LEU A 111 -1.87 -2.21 -6.98
N GLN A 112 -2.55 -2.46 -8.09
CA GLN A 112 -3.82 -3.19 -8.14
C GLN A 112 -3.67 -4.64 -7.66
N ASP A 113 -2.63 -5.34 -8.13
CA ASP A 113 -2.42 -6.75 -7.81
C ASP A 113 -1.84 -6.98 -6.41
N PHE A 114 -1.11 -6.00 -5.86
CA PHE A 114 -0.51 -6.11 -4.54
C PHE A 114 -1.34 -5.42 -3.46
N ALA A 115 -1.35 -4.08 -3.46
CA ALA A 115 -2.05 -3.29 -2.43
C ALA A 115 -3.58 -3.34 -2.62
N GLY A 116 -4.06 -3.28 -3.87
CA GLY A 116 -5.46 -3.36 -4.22
C GLY A 116 -6.08 -4.70 -3.85
N ALA A 117 -5.43 -5.82 -4.17
CA ALA A 117 -5.86 -7.15 -3.75
C ALA A 117 -5.96 -7.28 -2.22
N HIS A 118 -4.99 -6.76 -1.47
CA HIS A 118 -5.06 -6.70 -0.02
C HIS A 118 -6.23 -5.83 0.49
N GLY A 119 -6.40 -4.63 -0.07
CA GLY A 119 -7.52 -3.75 0.26
C GLY A 119 -8.87 -4.41 0.00
N ARG A 120 -8.96 -5.20 -1.08
CA ARG A 120 -10.15 -5.96 -1.49
C ARG A 120 -10.49 -7.10 -0.53
N LEU A 121 -9.48 -7.76 0.05
CA LEU A 121 -9.67 -8.74 1.13
C LEU A 121 -10.20 -8.07 2.40
N LEU A 122 -9.60 -6.94 2.80
CA LEU A 122 -10.04 -6.19 3.99
C LEU A 122 -11.45 -5.60 3.82
N ALA A 123 -11.78 -5.09 2.64
CA ALA A 123 -13.12 -4.60 2.35
C ALA A 123 -14.16 -5.72 2.54
N ARG A 124 -13.92 -6.88 1.92
CA ARG A 124 -14.81 -8.05 2.00
C ARG A 124 -14.95 -8.57 3.43
N LEU A 125 -13.86 -8.63 4.19
CA LEU A 125 -13.89 -8.94 5.63
C LEU A 125 -14.72 -7.92 6.44
N ALA A 126 -14.76 -6.66 6.01
CA ALA A 126 -15.61 -5.63 6.61
C ALA A 126 -17.10 -5.76 6.24
N GLY A 127 -17.47 -6.74 5.40
CA GLY A 127 -18.82 -6.95 4.90
C GLY A 127 -19.20 -6.00 3.76
N VAL A 128 -18.21 -5.42 3.07
CA VAL A 128 -18.39 -4.49 1.93
C VAL A 128 -17.48 -4.93 0.78
N GLY A 129 -17.77 -4.55 -0.45
CA GLY A 129 -16.88 -4.93 -1.56
C GLY A 129 -17.43 -6.07 -2.39
N THR A 130 -18.59 -5.81 -2.97
CA THR A 130 -18.90 -6.42 -4.27
C THR A 130 -17.85 -5.94 -5.28
N ARG A 131 -17.77 -6.59 -6.44
CA ARG A 131 -16.85 -6.18 -7.53
C ARG A 131 -17.04 -4.70 -7.95
N PHE A 132 -18.19 -4.09 -7.64
CA PHE A 132 -18.48 -2.68 -7.95
C PHE A 132 -17.59 -1.69 -7.19
N ASN A 133 -17.10 -2.06 -6.00
CA ASN A 133 -16.26 -1.19 -5.18
C ASN A 133 -14.76 -1.36 -5.41
N ASP A 134 -14.37 -2.37 -6.18
CA ASP A 134 -12.96 -2.69 -6.42
C ASP A 134 -12.16 -1.47 -6.94
N PRO A 135 -12.67 -0.61 -7.86
CA PRO A 135 -11.94 0.58 -8.29
C PRO A 135 -11.62 1.57 -7.16
N GLN A 136 -12.58 1.84 -6.28
CA GLN A 136 -12.41 2.76 -5.15
C GLN A 136 -11.45 2.18 -4.10
N VAL A 137 -11.56 0.88 -3.86
CA VAL A 137 -10.64 0.15 -2.96
C VAL A 137 -9.22 0.19 -3.51
N ASN A 138 -9.03 -0.10 -4.80
CA ASN A 138 -7.73 -0.08 -5.46
C ASN A 138 -7.10 1.31 -5.40
N ALA A 139 -7.88 2.37 -5.70
CA ALA A 139 -7.39 3.74 -5.65
C ALA A 139 -6.93 4.15 -4.23
N LEU A 140 -7.72 3.84 -3.20
CA LEU A 140 -7.30 4.09 -1.81
C LEU A 140 -6.05 3.30 -1.43
N ALA A 141 -6.01 2.02 -1.78
CA ALA A 141 -4.85 1.16 -1.50
C ALA A 141 -3.58 1.69 -2.17
N ALA A 142 -3.68 2.12 -3.44
CA ALA A 142 -2.61 2.79 -4.17
C ALA A 142 -2.16 4.08 -3.46
N GLY A 143 -3.10 4.95 -3.08
CA GLY A 143 -2.80 6.20 -2.38
C GLY A 143 -2.09 5.99 -1.04
N PHE A 144 -2.53 5.03 -0.24
CA PHE A 144 -1.85 4.66 1.01
C PHE A 144 -0.46 4.07 0.76
N PHE A 145 -0.34 3.20 -0.25
CA PHE A 145 0.93 2.58 -0.62
C PHE A 145 1.95 3.64 -1.05
N LEU A 146 1.59 4.52 -1.98
CA LEU A 146 2.44 5.59 -2.48
C LEU A 146 2.87 6.55 -1.37
N THR A 147 1.92 6.94 -0.50
CA THR A 147 2.24 7.76 0.68
C THR A 147 3.28 7.07 1.57
N ASP A 148 3.10 5.78 1.84
CA ASP A 148 4.04 4.99 2.62
C ASP A 148 5.42 4.87 1.95
N ARG A 149 5.46 4.66 0.62
CA ARG A 149 6.71 4.63 -0.16
C ARG A 149 7.45 5.96 -0.10
N LEU A 150 6.77 7.09 -0.28
CA LEU A 150 7.38 8.42 -0.20
C LEU A 150 8.08 8.65 1.15
N THR A 151 7.45 8.26 2.27
CA THR A 151 8.10 8.41 3.60
C THR A 151 9.34 7.55 3.79
N ARG A 152 9.59 6.57 2.92
CA ARG A 152 10.70 5.62 2.98
C ARG A 152 11.61 5.69 1.77
N LEU A 153 11.39 6.64 0.85
CA LEU A 153 12.11 6.70 -0.42
C LEU A 153 13.64 6.59 -0.25
N PRO A 154 14.30 7.27 0.70
CA PRO A 154 15.74 7.10 0.89
C PRO A 154 16.16 5.66 1.24
N ARG A 155 15.37 4.97 2.09
CA ARG A 155 15.62 3.57 2.46
C ARG A 155 15.35 2.64 1.29
N ASP A 156 14.26 2.86 0.56
CA ASP A 156 13.89 2.05 -0.59
C ASP A 156 14.97 2.19 -1.69
N LEU A 157 15.46 3.40 -1.97
CA LEU A 157 16.59 3.65 -2.88
C LEU A 157 17.89 2.96 -2.45
N ALA A 158 18.21 2.98 -1.16
CA ALA A 158 19.39 2.28 -0.62
C ALA A 158 19.28 0.75 -0.72
N ALA A 159 18.05 0.22 -0.83
CA ALA A 159 17.78 -1.20 -1.05
C ALA A 159 17.49 -1.52 -2.53
N ASP A 160 17.89 -0.63 -3.44
CA ASP A 160 17.72 -0.71 -4.88
C ASP A 160 16.26 -0.81 -5.35
N ARG A 161 15.36 -0.09 -4.67
CA ARG A 161 13.92 -0.09 -4.96
C ARG A 161 13.41 1.30 -5.28
N LEU A 162 12.76 1.44 -6.43
CA LEU A 162 12.15 2.69 -6.86
C LEU A 162 10.70 2.46 -7.28
N PHE A 163 9.76 2.94 -6.46
CA PHE A 163 8.32 2.92 -6.74
C PHE A 163 7.85 4.23 -7.39
N ILE A 164 8.74 4.81 -8.21
CA ILE A 164 8.46 5.97 -9.06
C ILE A 164 8.77 5.49 -10.49
N PRO A 165 7.86 5.68 -11.46
CA PRO A 165 8.11 5.31 -12.85
C PRO A 165 9.38 5.95 -13.42
N LEU A 166 10.12 5.19 -14.23
CA LEU A 166 11.31 5.69 -14.91
C LEU A 166 10.97 6.81 -15.90
N GLU A 167 9.82 6.73 -16.58
CA GLU A 167 9.33 7.83 -17.43
C GLU A 167 9.18 9.17 -16.67
N ASP A 168 8.86 9.14 -15.37
CA ASP A 168 8.69 10.36 -14.59
C ASP A 168 10.05 10.99 -14.25
N LEU A 169 11.05 10.15 -14.01
CA LEU A 169 12.45 10.55 -13.83
C LEU A 169 12.97 11.21 -15.11
N GLU A 170 12.77 10.57 -16.26
CA GLU A 170 13.14 11.08 -17.58
C GLU A 170 12.48 12.43 -17.88
N ARG A 171 11.15 12.54 -17.72
CA ARG A 171 10.40 13.79 -17.90
C ARG A 171 10.85 14.90 -16.94
N ALA A 172 11.42 14.55 -15.79
CA ALA A 172 11.94 15.51 -14.83
C ALA A 172 13.43 15.86 -15.06
N GLY A 173 14.14 15.15 -15.94
CA GLY A 173 15.59 15.26 -16.11
C GLY A 173 16.36 14.81 -14.87
N VAL A 174 15.87 13.79 -14.16
CA VAL A 174 16.44 13.28 -12.91
C VAL A 174 16.90 11.85 -13.11
N SER A 175 18.19 11.57 -12.91
CA SER A 175 18.69 10.19 -12.85
C SER A 175 18.45 9.57 -11.47
N VAL A 176 18.53 8.23 -11.37
CA VAL A 176 18.41 7.53 -10.09
C VAL A 176 19.51 7.96 -9.12
N GLU A 177 20.72 8.17 -9.62
CA GLU A 177 21.89 8.61 -8.83
C GLU A 177 21.68 10.04 -8.31
N LEU A 178 21.11 10.95 -9.14
CA LEU A 178 20.76 12.28 -8.70
C LEU A 178 19.68 12.24 -7.61
N LEU A 179 18.68 11.39 -7.77
CA LEU A 179 17.63 11.19 -6.78
C LEU A 179 18.20 10.64 -5.45
N GLN A 180 19.16 9.72 -5.50
CA GLN A 180 19.83 9.17 -4.32
C GLN A 180 20.60 10.22 -3.51
N ARG A 181 21.16 11.26 -4.18
CA ARG A 181 21.83 12.40 -3.53
C ARG A 181 20.88 13.30 -2.74
N GLY A 182 19.57 13.18 -2.96
CA GLY A 182 18.52 13.81 -2.18
C GLY A 182 17.90 15.08 -2.77
N ALA A 183 17.11 15.78 -1.95
CA ALA A 183 16.24 16.89 -2.38
C ALA A 183 16.96 18.22 -2.63
N GLY A 184 18.30 18.25 -2.60
CA GLY A 184 19.08 19.47 -2.84
C GLY A 184 18.85 20.06 -4.24
N HIS A 185 18.60 19.21 -5.24
CA HIS A 185 18.40 19.64 -6.61
C HIS A 185 16.93 20.01 -6.91
N PRO A 186 16.64 21.18 -7.54
CA PRO A 186 15.26 21.61 -7.83
C PRO A 186 14.45 20.62 -8.67
N ALA A 187 15.09 19.91 -9.61
CA ALA A 187 14.43 18.89 -10.42
C ALA A 187 13.93 17.70 -9.58
N VAL A 188 14.69 17.30 -8.55
CA VAL A 188 14.27 16.25 -7.60
C VAL A 188 13.05 16.71 -6.81
N ARG A 189 13.03 17.96 -6.33
CA ARG A 189 11.85 18.50 -5.62
C ARG A 189 10.61 18.53 -6.52
N ARG A 190 10.75 18.93 -7.79
CA ARG A 190 9.65 18.88 -8.76
C ARG A 190 9.15 17.46 -9.03
N LEU A 191 10.06 16.48 -9.15
CA LEU A 191 9.69 15.07 -9.27
C LEU A 191 8.88 14.62 -8.05
N LEU A 192 9.37 14.89 -6.84
CA LEU A 192 8.70 14.50 -5.60
C LEU A 192 7.35 15.17 -5.41
N TRP A 193 7.21 16.44 -5.82
CA TRP A 193 5.92 17.12 -5.87
C TRP A 193 4.91 16.37 -6.74
N LYS A 194 5.29 15.96 -7.96
CA LYS A 194 4.40 15.16 -8.83
C LYS A 194 3.98 13.84 -8.17
N GLN A 195 4.89 13.18 -7.45
CA GLN A 195 4.56 11.93 -6.76
C GLN A 195 3.66 12.15 -5.53
N VAL A 196 3.80 13.27 -4.83
CA VAL A 196 2.86 13.69 -3.78
C VAL A 196 1.47 13.92 -4.38
N VAL A 197 1.38 14.64 -5.49
CA VAL A 197 0.10 14.86 -6.20
C VAL A 197 -0.53 13.53 -6.62
N ARG A 198 0.23 12.61 -7.22
CA ARG A 198 -0.26 11.26 -7.59
C ARG A 198 -0.86 10.52 -6.38
N ALA A 199 -0.19 10.55 -5.23
CA ALA A 199 -0.70 9.93 -4.00
C ALA A 199 -1.99 10.61 -3.49
N GLN A 200 -2.06 11.96 -3.54
CA GLN A 200 -3.25 12.72 -3.16
C GLN A 200 -4.45 12.39 -4.07
N GLU A 201 -4.24 12.32 -5.39
CA GLU A 201 -5.28 11.98 -6.36
C GLU A 201 -5.80 10.56 -6.16
N ALA A 202 -4.92 9.59 -5.93
CA ALA A 202 -5.32 8.21 -5.64
C ALA A 202 -6.18 8.13 -4.36
N LEU A 203 -5.76 8.82 -3.29
CA LEU A 203 -6.54 8.95 -2.06
C LEU A 203 -7.90 9.64 -2.29
N ALA A 204 -7.96 10.62 -3.20
CA ALA A 204 -9.19 11.34 -3.52
C ALA A 204 -10.18 10.48 -4.32
N ARG A 205 -9.70 9.70 -5.31
CA ARG A 205 -10.53 8.84 -6.16
C ARG A 205 -11.29 7.78 -5.36
N GLY A 206 -10.66 7.14 -4.39
CA GLY A 206 -11.32 6.12 -3.57
C GLY A 206 -12.09 6.65 -2.36
N ARG A 207 -12.15 7.98 -2.18
CA ARG A 207 -12.80 8.63 -1.04
C ARG A 207 -14.26 8.23 -0.85
N THR A 208 -14.99 7.99 -1.94
CA THR A 208 -16.42 7.64 -1.94
C THR A 208 -16.71 6.33 -1.22
N LEU A 209 -15.73 5.40 -1.15
CA LEU A 209 -15.83 4.13 -0.42
C LEU A 209 -16.24 4.32 1.06
N MET A 210 -15.88 5.46 1.67
CA MET A 210 -16.24 5.75 3.07
C MET A 210 -17.76 5.84 3.30
N HIS A 211 -18.56 6.11 2.26
CA HIS A 211 -20.03 6.17 2.37
C HIS A 211 -20.67 4.78 2.32
N GLU A 212 -19.98 3.82 1.72
CA GLU A 212 -20.47 2.46 1.50
C GLU A 212 -20.09 1.54 2.67
N LEU A 213 -19.11 1.95 3.48
CA LEU A 213 -18.66 1.23 4.65
C LEU A 213 -19.60 1.42 5.86
N PRO A 214 -19.84 0.36 6.66
CA PRO A 214 -20.46 0.50 7.97
C PRO A 214 -19.76 1.57 8.80
N ARG A 215 -20.54 2.32 9.59
CA ARG A 215 -20.09 3.54 10.30
C ARG A 215 -18.76 3.37 11.06
N ARG A 216 -18.51 2.21 11.67
CA ARG A 216 -17.26 1.93 12.39
C ARG A 216 -16.03 1.93 11.46
N TYR A 217 -16.14 1.28 10.30
CA TYR A 217 -15.08 1.15 9.31
C TYR A 217 -14.89 2.47 8.57
N ALA A 218 -15.98 3.14 8.20
CA ALA A 218 -15.94 4.48 7.59
C ALA A 218 -15.19 5.50 8.47
N ARG A 219 -15.44 5.51 9.79
CA ARG A 219 -14.74 6.40 10.73
C ARG A 219 -13.24 6.08 10.82
N ALA A 220 -12.89 4.80 10.89
CA ALA A 220 -11.49 4.39 10.92
C ALA A 220 -10.77 4.74 9.62
N LEU A 221 -11.36 4.42 8.46
CA LEU A 221 -10.81 4.77 7.16
C LEU A 221 -10.65 6.29 6.99
N ARG A 222 -11.63 7.08 7.42
CA ARG A 222 -11.54 8.55 7.39
C ARG A 222 -10.35 9.06 8.19
N ARG A 223 -10.11 8.49 9.38
CA ARG A 223 -8.94 8.86 10.20
C ARG A 223 -7.64 8.54 9.47
N GLU A 224 -7.52 7.34 8.91
CA GLU A 224 -6.30 6.93 8.19
C GLU A 224 -6.08 7.76 6.92
N TRP A 225 -7.15 8.06 6.18
CA TRP A 225 -7.12 8.93 5.02
C TRP A 225 -6.65 10.35 5.37
N LEU A 226 -7.21 10.96 6.42
CA LEU A 226 -6.76 12.25 6.92
C LEU A 226 -5.30 12.22 7.39
N LEU A 227 -4.88 11.12 8.02
CA LEU A 227 -3.50 10.91 8.44
C LEU A 227 -2.56 10.86 7.23
N ALA A 228 -2.93 10.15 6.17
CA ALA A 228 -2.16 10.08 4.94
C ALA A 228 -2.02 11.47 4.28
N LEU A 229 -3.11 12.22 4.18
CA LEU A 229 -3.07 13.60 3.67
C LEU A 229 -2.16 14.50 4.52
N GLU A 230 -2.19 14.36 5.85
CA GLU A 230 -1.32 15.16 6.71
C GLU A 230 0.16 14.75 6.60
N VAL A 231 0.45 13.47 6.34
CA VAL A 231 1.81 13.02 5.97
C VAL A 231 2.27 13.69 4.69
N LEU A 232 1.44 13.70 3.64
CA LEU A 232 1.75 14.34 2.36
C LEU A 232 1.98 15.85 2.52
N ARG A 233 1.12 16.56 3.27
CA ARG A 233 1.34 17.98 3.62
C ARG A 233 2.61 18.21 4.42
N THR A 234 2.99 17.27 5.29
CA THR A 234 4.24 17.37 6.04
C THR A 234 5.46 17.22 5.13
N ILE A 235 5.38 16.41 4.07
CA ILE A 235 6.42 16.33 3.04
C ILE A 235 6.53 17.67 2.29
N GLU A 236 5.39 18.26 1.90
CA GLU A 236 5.36 19.59 1.25
C GLU A 236 5.96 20.68 2.14
N ARG A 237 5.59 20.74 3.43
CA ARG A 237 6.15 21.72 4.39
C ARG A 237 7.65 21.56 4.64
N ARG A 238 8.22 20.40 4.31
CA ARG A 238 9.66 20.13 4.37
C ARG A 238 10.36 20.40 3.04
N ASP A 239 9.69 21.07 2.10
CA ASP A 239 10.19 21.30 0.73
C ASP A 239 10.64 19.99 0.06
N TYR A 240 9.88 18.92 0.29
CA TYR A 240 10.13 17.57 -0.22
C TYR A 240 11.46 16.95 0.22
N ASP A 241 12.09 17.47 1.27
CA ASP A 241 13.31 16.90 1.81
C ASP A 241 13.02 15.67 2.68
N LEU A 242 13.05 14.51 2.03
CA LEU A 242 12.84 13.19 2.64
C LEU A 242 14.10 12.64 3.34
N TRP A 243 15.28 13.26 3.13
CA TRP A 243 16.58 12.77 3.62
C TRP A 243 16.98 13.38 4.97
N ARG A 244 16.44 14.56 5.34
CA ARG A 244 16.65 15.18 6.67
C ARG A 244 16.32 14.27 7.86
N GLY A 245 15.53 13.24 7.65
CA GLY A 245 15.16 12.27 8.68
C GLY A 245 13.72 11.79 8.53
N PRO A 246 13.26 10.90 9.41
CA PRO A 246 11.95 10.29 9.28
C PRO A 246 10.83 11.33 9.31
N ILE A 247 9.84 11.16 8.42
CA ILE A 247 8.59 11.92 8.48
C ILE A 247 7.86 11.51 9.77
N ARG A 248 7.71 12.47 10.68
CA ARG A 248 7.00 12.30 11.96
C ARG A 248 5.95 13.39 12.08
N LEU A 249 4.70 12.96 12.26
CA LEU A 249 3.63 13.87 12.64
C LEU A 249 3.74 14.22 14.12
N SER A 250 3.65 15.50 14.42
CA SER A 250 3.63 16.03 15.79
C SER A 250 2.39 15.55 16.55
N ARG A 251 2.42 15.64 17.88
CA ARG A 251 1.24 15.31 18.71
C ARG A 251 0.04 16.18 18.32
N TRP A 252 0.26 17.46 18.03
CA TRP A 252 -0.76 18.40 17.58
C TRP A 252 -1.37 18.03 16.22
N GLN A 253 -0.55 17.65 15.23
CA GLN A 253 -1.05 17.20 13.93
C GLN A 253 -1.92 15.95 14.07
N ARG A 254 -1.51 15.00 14.92
CA ARG A 254 -2.30 13.79 15.21
C ARG A 254 -3.62 14.12 15.91
N LEU A 255 -3.60 15.05 16.87
CA LEU A 255 -4.80 15.53 17.56
C LEU A 255 -5.74 16.26 16.59
N GLN A 256 -5.22 17.11 15.73
CA GLN A 256 -5.99 17.80 14.69
C GLN A 256 -6.65 16.80 13.73
N VAL A 257 -5.91 15.79 13.26
CA VAL A 257 -6.46 14.70 12.43
C VAL A 257 -7.56 13.94 13.17
N ALA A 258 -7.35 13.62 14.45
CA ALA A 258 -8.35 12.92 15.27
C ALA A 258 -9.61 13.78 15.47
N TYR A 259 -9.44 15.09 15.69
CA TYR A 259 -10.53 16.05 15.82
C TYR A 259 -11.31 16.17 14.51
N GLN A 260 -10.62 16.39 13.38
CA GLN A 260 -11.24 16.43 12.06
C GLN A 260 -12.01 15.12 11.78
N ALA A 261 -11.40 13.96 11.98
CA ALA A 261 -12.06 12.67 11.76
C ALA A 261 -13.35 12.49 12.59
N ARG A 262 -13.41 13.07 13.79
CA ARG A 262 -14.54 12.98 14.71
C ARG A 262 -15.63 14.01 14.45
N PHE A 263 -15.26 15.24 14.07
CA PHE A 263 -16.17 16.39 14.06
C PHE A 263 -16.41 17.00 12.66
N SER A 264 -15.58 16.70 11.65
CA SER A 264 -15.83 17.18 10.30
C SER A 264 -17.00 16.41 9.67
N ARG A 265 -18.22 16.91 9.90
CA ARG A 265 -19.40 16.62 9.06
C ARG A 265 -19.29 17.27 7.66
N VAL A 266 -18.36 18.21 7.52
CA VAL A 266 -18.39 19.28 6.50
C VAL A 266 -17.83 18.89 5.12
N ALA A 267 -16.99 17.85 5.00
CA ALA A 267 -16.39 17.58 3.69
C ALA A 267 -17.17 16.59 2.80
N PHE A 268 -18.07 15.77 3.34
CA PHE A 268 -18.55 14.54 2.69
C PHE A 268 -20.05 14.57 2.30
N ARG A 269 -20.68 15.75 2.24
CA ARG A 269 -22.00 15.94 1.63
C ARG A 269 -21.86 16.81 0.39
N THR A 270 -21.78 16.15 -0.75
CA THR A 270 -22.29 16.59 -2.06
C THR A 270 -22.37 15.34 -2.91
#